data_AF-A0A427AZD0-F1
#
_entry.id   AF-A0A427AZD0-F1
#
_cell.length_a   1.000
_cell.length_b   1.000
_cell.length_c   1.000
_cell.angle_alpha   90.00
_cell.angle_beta   90.00
_cell.angle_gamma   90.00
#
_symmetry.space_group_name_H-M   'P 1'
#
loop_
_entity.id
_entity.type
_entity.pdbx_description
1 polymer ?
#
loop_
_entity_poly.entity_id
_entity_poly.type
_entity_poly.pdbx_seq_one_letter_code
_entity_poly.pdbx_strand_id
1 'polypeptide(L)'
;MAPLLCATSFPRHSRLHHLRFPLLLLLPSRSLRSAAPLATPGLDLTNPTYVVWGCNTGVGKTLVSAGLAASILSPCFTDPSAFLYLKPVQTGFPRDSDSRFVCRKVSALFRRHEGGSISGLLASHHVLNASRAAARELLGGRFEQPDEEEGGAASRGLCMYEETRIGVGEAKEGESKLVCKTLFGWKEEISPHLAVKREGMPVEDSSLRELLRRCLGLSLGGGGDDGGKKRIWRVIETAGGVASPGPSGTLQCDLYRYA
;
A
#
# COMPACT_ATOMS: atom_id res chain seq x y z
N MET A 1 -44.57 18.09 15.31
CA MET A 1 -43.69 17.90 14.14
C MET A 1 -42.25 17.80 14.62
N ALA A 2 -41.70 16.59 14.62
CA ALA A 2 -40.28 16.31 14.90
C ALA A 2 -39.81 15.30 13.83
N PRO A 3 -38.63 15.46 13.21
CA PRO A 3 -38.20 14.53 12.18
C PRO A 3 -37.58 13.28 12.81
N LEU A 4 -38.07 12.12 12.38
CA LEU A 4 -37.49 10.81 12.63
C LEU A 4 -36.18 10.67 11.84
N LEU A 5 -35.04 10.75 12.53
CA LEU A 5 -33.76 10.31 11.98
C LEU A 5 -33.66 8.79 12.13
N CYS A 6 -34.01 8.07 11.06
CA CYS A 6 -33.74 6.65 10.93
C CYS A 6 -32.23 6.47 10.67
N ALA A 7 -31.48 6.12 11.72
CA ALA A 7 -30.10 5.70 11.60
C ALA A 7 -30.06 4.27 11.01
N THR A 8 -29.87 4.16 9.71
CA THR A 8 -29.55 2.87 9.08
C THR A 8 -28.11 2.49 9.45
N SER A 9 -27.95 1.62 10.44
CA SER A 9 -26.67 0.97 10.72
C SER A 9 -26.38 -0.05 9.61
N PHE A 10 -25.39 0.24 8.78
CA PHE A 10 -24.85 -0.73 7.82
C PHE A 10 -23.75 -1.56 8.51
N PRO A 11 -23.74 -2.90 8.33
CA PRO A 11 -22.73 -3.75 8.94
C PRO A 11 -21.34 -3.47 8.35
N ARG A 12 -20.38 -3.14 9.22
CA ARG A 12 -18.96 -3.07 8.89
C ARG A 12 -18.39 -4.49 8.93
N HIS A 13 -18.04 -5.07 7.78
CA HIS A 13 -17.18 -6.25 7.74
C HIS A 13 -15.73 -5.83 7.53
N SER A 14 -15.09 -5.31 8.58
CA SER A 14 -13.62 -5.19 8.65
C SER A 14 -13.06 -6.53 9.11
N ARG A 15 -12.52 -7.34 8.19
CA ARG A 15 -11.82 -8.57 8.55
C ARG A 15 -10.34 -8.26 8.80
N LEU A 16 -9.95 -8.10 10.07
CA LEU A 16 -8.56 -8.15 10.50
C LEU A 16 -8.14 -9.63 10.50
N HIS A 17 -7.46 -10.07 9.46
CA HIS A 17 -6.93 -11.42 9.39
C HIS A 17 -5.50 -11.46 9.97
N HIS A 18 -5.35 -12.02 11.17
CA HIS A 18 -4.06 -12.46 11.70
C HIS A 18 -3.71 -13.81 11.07
N LEU A 19 -3.14 -13.79 9.87
CA LEU A 19 -2.74 -15.02 9.19
C LEU A 19 -1.35 -15.47 9.64
N ARG A 20 -1.31 -16.47 10.51
CA ARG A 20 -0.20 -17.43 10.60
C ARG A 20 -0.20 -18.22 9.27
N PHE A 21 0.57 -17.76 8.29
CA PHE A 21 0.67 -18.27 6.90
C PHE A 21 -0.55 -18.01 5.98
N PRO A 22 -0.31 -17.76 4.68
CA PRO A 22 -1.09 -16.80 3.89
C PRO A 22 -2.20 -17.48 3.10
N LEU A 23 -3.45 -17.07 3.33
CA LEU A 23 -4.51 -17.27 2.34
C LEU A 23 -4.33 -16.22 1.23
N LEU A 24 -3.49 -16.60 0.29
CA LEU A 24 -3.28 -15.97 -1.00
C LEU A 24 -4.53 -16.11 -1.85
N LEU A 25 -5.32 -15.04 -1.95
CA LEU A 25 -6.35 -14.96 -2.98
C LEU A 25 -6.20 -13.75 -3.90
N LEU A 26 -4.98 -13.20 -4.04
CA LEU A 26 -4.62 -12.34 -5.18
C LEU A 26 -3.09 -12.23 -5.43
N LEU A 27 -2.26 -13.17 -4.95
CA LEU A 27 -0.89 -13.31 -5.47
C LEU A 27 -0.71 -14.70 -6.10
N PRO A 28 -0.05 -14.83 -7.25
CA PRO A 28 0.68 -16.05 -7.58
C PRO A 28 1.82 -16.18 -6.57
N SER A 29 1.57 -16.93 -5.50
CA SER A 29 2.42 -17.16 -4.33
C SER A 29 3.82 -17.69 -4.63
N ARG A 30 4.07 -18.17 -5.85
CA ARG A 30 5.34 -18.79 -6.22
C ARG A 30 6.44 -17.78 -6.55
N SER A 31 6.11 -16.52 -6.83
CA SER A 31 7.10 -15.54 -7.31
C SER A 31 7.82 -14.76 -6.20
N LEU A 32 7.24 -14.64 -5.00
CA LEU A 32 7.84 -13.87 -3.90
C LEU A 32 8.94 -14.62 -3.10
N ARG A 33 9.17 -15.91 -3.37
CA ARG A 33 10.16 -16.75 -2.65
C ARG A 33 11.22 -17.38 -3.55
N SER A 34 11.20 -17.09 -4.86
CA SER A 34 12.18 -17.67 -5.78
C SER A 34 13.50 -16.90 -5.70
N ALA A 35 14.57 -17.60 -5.33
CA ALA A 35 15.96 -17.12 -5.37
C ALA A 35 16.58 -17.21 -6.78
N ALA A 36 15.78 -17.45 -7.82
CA ALA A 36 16.27 -17.43 -9.19
C ALA A 36 16.52 -15.97 -9.64
N PRO A 37 17.62 -15.68 -10.35
CA PRO A 37 17.86 -14.35 -10.90
C PRO A 37 16.77 -14.05 -11.91
N LEU A 38 15.78 -13.24 -11.51
CA LEU A 38 14.82 -12.68 -12.43
C LEU A 38 15.60 -11.72 -13.32
N ALA A 39 15.83 -12.12 -14.59
CA ALA A 39 16.28 -11.23 -15.65
C ALA A 39 15.56 -9.90 -15.48
N THR A 40 16.29 -8.79 -15.34
CA THR A 40 15.74 -7.48 -14.95
C THR A 40 14.51 -7.15 -15.81
N PRO A 41 13.27 -7.38 -15.33
CA PRO A 41 12.12 -7.20 -16.18
C PRO A 41 11.98 -5.70 -16.31
N GLY A 42 12.22 -5.15 -17.51
CA GLY A 42 12.11 -3.72 -17.77
C GLY A 42 10.83 -3.15 -17.14
N LEU A 43 10.88 -1.90 -16.69
CA LEU A 43 9.70 -1.25 -16.12
C LEU A 43 8.56 -1.34 -17.14
N ASP A 44 7.40 -1.85 -16.75
CA ASP A 44 6.22 -1.88 -17.62
C ASP A 44 5.79 -0.44 -17.95
N LEU A 45 6.05 -0.01 -19.19
CA LEU A 45 5.70 1.31 -19.70
C LEU A 45 4.29 1.37 -20.30
N THR A 46 3.54 0.26 -20.33
CA THR A 46 2.17 0.24 -20.89
C THR A 46 1.18 1.00 -20.01
N ASN A 47 1.49 1.14 -18.72
CA ASN A 47 0.63 1.78 -17.73
C ASN A 47 1.38 2.93 -17.03
N PRO A 48 0.76 4.11 -16.86
CA PRO A 48 1.39 5.26 -16.25
C PRO A 48 1.85 4.99 -14.80
N THR A 49 3.11 5.33 -14.52
CA THR A 49 3.71 5.26 -13.19
C THR A 49 4.32 6.61 -12.85
N TYR A 50 3.82 7.24 -11.80
CA TYR A 50 4.28 8.56 -11.35
C TYR A 50 4.91 8.50 -9.97
N VAL A 51 5.92 9.34 -9.74
CA VAL A 51 6.48 9.59 -8.42
C VAL A 51 5.90 10.90 -7.88
N VAL A 52 5.25 10.84 -6.72
CA VAL A 52 4.69 12.01 -6.04
C VAL A 52 5.75 12.57 -5.09
N TRP A 53 6.34 13.68 -5.52
CA TRP A 53 7.31 14.47 -4.76
C TRP A 53 6.62 15.56 -3.95
N GLY A 54 7.25 15.98 -2.85
CA GLY A 54 6.85 17.16 -2.09
C GLY A 54 8.04 18.08 -1.90
N CYS A 55 7.81 19.39 -1.94
CA CYS A 55 8.86 20.36 -1.63
C CYS A 55 9.31 20.25 -0.16
N ASN A 56 8.42 19.81 0.74
CA ASN A 56 8.74 19.51 2.14
C ASN A 56 7.75 18.49 2.76
N THR A 57 7.90 18.21 4.05
CA THR A 57 6.88 17.54 4.88
C THR A 57 5.65 18.44 5.07
N GLY A 58 4.46 17.85 5.27
CA GLY A 58 3.24 18.62 5.59
C GLY A 58 2.58 19.36 4.41
N VAL A 59 3.12 19.24 3.19
CA VAL A 59 2.61 19.96 2.00
C VAL A 59 1.41 19.29 1.33
N GLY A 60 0.88 18.21 1.91
CA GLY A 60 -0.31 17.52 1.39
C GLY A 60 -0.07 16.48 0.29
N LYS A 61 1.13 15.88 0.19
CA LYS A 61 1.41 14.78 -0.77
C LYS A 61 0.34 13.69 -0.76
N THR A 62 -0.01 13.19 0.43
CA THR A 62 -1.00 12.13 0.61
C THR A 62 -2.40 12.55 0.16
N LEU A 63 -2.75 13.84 0.28
CA LEU A 63 -4.01 14.38 -0.25
C LEU A 63 -4.02 14.36 -1.78
N VAL A 64 -2.92 14.72 -2.42
CA VAL A 64 -2.75 14.65 -3.88
C VAL A 64 -2.87 13.19 -4.36
N SER A 65 -2.16 12.26 -3.72
CA SER A 65 -2.24 10.82 -4.03
C SER A 65 -3.66 10.28 -3.89
N ALA A 66 -4.36 10.63 -2.80
CA ALA A 66 -5.74 10.20 -2.57
C ALA A 66 -6.72 10.82 -3.58
N GLY A 67 -6.55 12.10 -3.93
CA GLY A 67 -7.38 12.78 -4.92
C GLY A 67 -7.23 12.18 -6.32
N LEU A 68 -5.98 11.89 -6.73
CA LEU A 68 -5.69 11.22 -7.99
C LEU A 68 -6.33 9.83 -8.04
N ALA A 69 -6.15 9.03 -6.98
CA ALA A 69 -6.76 7.71 -6.86
C ALA A 69 -8.29 7.77 -6.93
N ALA A 70 -8.92 8.69 -6.19
CA ALA A 70 -10.37 8.87 -6.20
C ALA A 70 -10.91 9.32 -7.56
N SER A 71 -10.17 10.16 -8.29
CA SER A 71 -10.55 10.60 -9.63
C SER A 71 -10.51 9.45 -10.63
N ILE A 72 -9.42 8.66 -10.65
CA ILE A 72 -9.25 7.54 -11.58
C ILE A 72 -10.21 6.39 -11.29
N LEU A 73 -10.49 6.14 -10.02
CA LEU A 73 -11.43 5.11 -9.56
C LEU A 73 -12.86 5.64 -9.47
N SER A 74 -13.14 6.84 -9.98
CA SER A 74 -14.48 7.42 -9.92
C SER A 74 -15.48 6.54 -10.68
N PRO A 75 -16.67 6.27 -10.12
CA PRO A 75 -17.70 5.48 -10.80
C PRO A 75 -18.32 6.21 -12.02
N CYS A 76 -17.91 7.46 -12.31
CA CYS A 76 -18.27 8.15 -13.55
C CYS A 76 -17.61 7.57 -14.79
N PHE A 77 -16.54 6.77 -14.64
CA PHE A 77 -15.90 6.08 -15.75
C PHE A 77 -16.54 4.70 -15.94
N THR A 78 -16.86 4.36 -17.20
CA THR A 78 -17.53 3.09 -17.55
C THR A 78 -16.58 1.89 -17.54
N ASP A 79 -15.29 2.13 -17.77
CA ASP A 79 -14.29 1.07 -17.81
C ASP A 79 -13.70 0.81 -16.43
N PRO A 80 -13.55 -0.46 -16.01
CA PRO A 80 -12.90 -0.78 -14.74
C PRO A 80 -11.46 -0.25 -14.74
N SER A 81 -11.10 0.43 -13.66
CA SER A 81 -9.74 0.94 -13.47
C SER A 81 -9.06 0.29 -12.28
N ALA A 82 -7.74 0.32 -12.28
CA ALA A 82 -6.94 -0.13 -11.15
C ALA A 82 -5.95 0.97 -10.77
N PHE A 83 -5.83 1.20 -9.46
CA PHE A 83 -4.90 2.17 -8.91
C PHE A 83 -3.99 1.50 -7.89
N LEU A 84 -2.69 1.55 -8.13
CA LEU A 84 -1.64 1.07 -7.24
C LEU A 84 -0.98 2.26 -6.55
N TYR A 85 -1.21 2.37 -5.24
CA TYR A 85 -0.52 3.32 -4.39
C TYR A 85 0.62 2.60 -3.65
N LEU A 86 1.86 3.07 -3.83
CA LEU A 86 3.04 2.57 -3.16
C LEU A 86 3.63 3.66 -2.27
N LYS A 87 3.84 3.33 -0.99
CA LYS A 87 4.60 4.11 -0.03
C LYS A 87 5.85 3.32 0.35
N PRO A 88 6.99 3.52 -0.33
CA PRO A 88 8.19 2.73 -0.06
C PRO A 88 8.67 2.86 1.38
N VAL A 89 8.59 4.08 1.94
CA VAL A 89 9.13 4.42 3.26
C VAL A 89 8.06 5.17 4.06
N GLN A 90 7.73 4.66 5.25
CA GLN A 90 6.82 5.29 6.20
C GLN A 90 7.48 5.37 7.58
N THR A 91 7.47 6.55 8.19
CA THR A 91 7.83 6.76 9.60
C THR A 91 6.58 7.15 10.39
N GLY A 92 6.58 7.07 11.73
CA GLY A 92 5.38 7.26 12.56
C GLY A 92 4.39 6.07 12.58
N PHE A 93 4.74 4.93 11.97
CA PHE A 93 3.87 3.76 11.82
C PHE A 93 3.77 2.92 13.11
N PRO A 94 2.57 2.53 13.59
CA PRO A 94 1.31 2.45 12.86
C PRO A 94 0.34 3.61 13.08
N ARG A 95 0.72 4.64 13.85
CA ARG A 95 -0.15 5.80 14.09
C ARG A 95 -0.37 6.53 12.78
N ASP A 96 0.73 6.84 12.09
CA ASP A 96 0.73 7.35 10.73
C ASP A 96 0.80 6.21 9.72
N SER A 97 -0.03 6.30 8.69
CA SER A 97 -0.04 5.34 7.58
C SER A 97 -0.71 5.98 6.37
N ASP A 98 0.09 6.50 5.46
CA ASP A 98 -0.39 7.15 4.24
C ASP A 98 -1.21 6.18 3.37
N SER A 99 -0.76 4.93 3.26
CA SER A 99 -1.50 3.87 2.54
C SER A 99 -2.88 3.59 3.14
N ARG A 100 -2.98 3.58 4.48
CA ARG A 100 -4.26 3.39 5.17
C ARG A 100 -5.15 4.61 4.99
N PHE A 101 -4.57 5.81 5.02
CA PHE A 101 -5.27 7.06 4.76
C PHE A 101 -5.88 7.06 3.34
N VAL A 102 -5.08 6.79 2.30
CA VAL A 102 -5.52 6.73 0.91
C VAL A 102 -6.63 5.70 0.75
N CYS A 103 -6.41 4.47 1.25
CA CYS A 103 -7.38 3.39 1.18
C CYS A 103 -8.74 3.79 1.80
N ARG A 104 -8.72 4.34 3.02
CA ARG A 104 -9.94 4.76 3.72
C ARG A 104 -10.64 5.95 3.06
N LYS A 105 -9.89 6.95 2.61
CA LYS A 105 -10.46 8.17 2.02
C LYS A 105 -11.07 7.91 0.64
N VAL A 106 -10.37 7.18 -0.22
CA VAL A 106 -10.91 6.80 -1.54
C VAL A 106 -12.16 5.93 -1.35
N SER A 107 -12.12 4.94 -0.45
CA SER A 107 -13.27 4.13 -0.10
C SER A 107 -14.48 4.97 0.36
N ALA A 108 -14.24 5.98 1.20
CA ALA A 108 -15.30 6.85 1.69
C ALA A 108 -15.88 7.76 0.59
N LEU A 109 -15.05 8.26 -0.33
CA LEU A 109 -15.49 9.07 -1.46
C LEU A 109 -16.29 8.24 -2.46
N PHE A 110 -15.84 7.01 -2.74
CA PHE A 110 -16.55 6.08 -3.62
C PHE A 110 -17.98 5.83 -3.14
N ARG A 111 -18.17 5.51 -1.83
CA ARG A 111 -19.49 5.32 -1.23
C ARG A 111 -20.42 6.53 -1.35
N ARG A 112 -19.89 7.75 -1.32
CA ARG A 112 -20.71 8.97 -1.46
C ARG A 112 -21.27 9.13 -2.88
N HIS A 113 -20.60 8.55 -3.86
CA HIS A 113 -20.97 8.66 -5.27
C HIS A 113 -21.85 7.49 -5.74
N GLU A 114 -22.01 6.42 -4.95
CA GLU A 114 -22.84 5.24 -5.25
C GLU A 114 -24.36 5.49 -5.23
N GLY A 115 -24.82 6.73 -5.41
CA GLY A 115 -26.24 7.08 -5.57
C GLY A 115 -26.87 6.62 -6.89
N GLY A 116 -26.45 5.48 -7.46
CA GLY A 116 -27.03 4.90 -8.69
C GLY A 116 -26.11 4.03 -9.56
N SER A 117 -24.81 3.88 -9.26
CA SER A 117 -23.88 3.07 -10.08
C SER A 117 -23.75 1.62 -9.60
N ILE A 118 -23.63 0.67 -10.55
CA ILE A 118 -23.51 -0.78 -10.33
C ILE A 118 -22.02 -1.21 -10.19
N SER A 119 -21.07 -0.30 -10.42
CA SER A 119 -19.63 -0.60 -10.38
C SER A 119 -19.12 -0.69 -8.93
N GLY A 120 -18.56 -1.84 -8.54
CA GLY A 120 -17.92 -2.03 -7.23
C GLY A 120 -16.46 -1.55 -7.18
N LEU A 121 -15.97 -1.30 -5.97
CA LEU A 121 -14.57 -1.02 -5.64
C LEU A 121 -14.03 -2.05 -4.65
N LEU A 122 -12.97 -2.75 -5.05
CA LEU A 122 -12.16 -3.57 -4.16
C LEU A 122 -10.94 -2.77 -3.69
N ALA A 123 -10.92 -2.37 -2.42
CA ALA A 123 -9.83 -1.61 -1.83
C ALA A 123 -9.05 -2.45 -0.82
N SER A 124 -7.73 -2.51 -0.96
CA SER A 124 -6.85 -3.22 -0.03
C SER A 124 -5.67 -2.36 0.44
N HIS A 125 -5.27 -2.57 1.68
CA HIS A 125 -4.13 -1.95 2.35
C HIS A 125 -3.18 -3.04 2.85
N HIS A 126 -1.91 -2.91 2.48
CA HIS A 126 -0.85 -3.86 2.83
C HIS A 126 0.31 -3.13 3.50
N VAL A 127 0.95 -3.78 4.47
CA VAL A 127 2.28 -3.38 4.98
C VAL A 127 3.16 -4.60 4.87
N LEU A 128 4.32 -4.49 4.22
CA LEU A 128 5.15 -5.66 3.92
C LEU A 128 6.22 -5.90 4.98
N ASN A 129 6.83 -4.82 5.47
CA ASN A 129 7.85 -4.87 6.49
C ASN A 129 7.63 -3.72 7.48
N ALA A 130 7.83 -4.00 8.76
CA ALA A 130 7.79 -3.00 9.81
C ALA A 130 8.88 -3.28 10.85
N SER A 131 9.40 -2.25 11.49
CA SER A 131 10.35 -2.39 12.59
C SER A 131 9.74 -3.17 13.74
N ARG A 132 10.57 -3.76 14.61
CA ARG A 132 10.09 -4.46 15.81
C ARG A 132 9.25 -3.54 16.70
N ALA A 133 9.63 -2.28 16.82
CA ALA A 133 8.93 -1.30 17.64
C ALA A 133 7.53 -0.98 17.08
N ALA A 134 7.44 -0.80 15.76
CA ALA A 134 6.17 -0.55 15.08
C ALA A 134 5.25 -1.79 15.11
N ALA A 135 5.82 -2.96 14.89
CA ALA A 135 5.14 -4.25 14.96
C ALA A 135 4.48 -4.49 16.32
N ARG A 136 5.22 -4.25 17.40
CA ARG A 136 4.75 -4.44 18.78
C ARG A 136 3.59 -3.51 19.11
N GLU A 137 3.67 -2.24 18.69
CA GLU A 137 2.59 -1.28 18.89
C GLU A 137 1.31 -1.70 18.15
N LEU A 138 1.48 -2.21 16.93
CA LEU A 138 0.36 -2.63 16.10
C LEU A 138 -0.32 -3.93 16.58
N LEU A 139 0.46 -4.88 17.11
CA LEU A 139 -0.03 -6.16 17.61
C LEU A 139 -0.46 -6.12 19.08
N GLY A 140 -0.49 -4.94 19.71
CA GLY A 140 -0.96 -4.77 21.08
C GLY A 140 -0.10 -5.49 22.13
N GLY A 141 1.22 -5.54 21.94
CA GLY A 141 2.14 -6.04 22.96
C GLY A 141 2.17 -7.56 23.20
N ARG A 142 1.33 -8.37 22.53
CA ARG A 142 1.27 -9.84 22.70
C ARG A 142 2.42 -10.65 22.07
N PHE A 143 3.53 -10.00 21.75
CA PHE A 143 4.76 -10.71 21.34
C PHE A 143 5.62 -10.95 22.59
N GLU A 144 5.22 -11.91 23.42
CA GLU A 144 6.14 -12.50 24.39
C GLU A 144 7.23 -13.28 23.64
N GLN A 145 8.47 -13.13 24.11
CA GLN A 145 9.67 -13.70 23.52
C GLN A 145 9.60 -15.23 23.51
N PRO A 146 9.94 -15.91 22.41
CA PRO A 146 10.81 -17.06 22.50
C PRO A 146 12.24 -16.55 22.62
N ASP A 147 12.93 -17.01 23.66
CA ASP A 147 14.38 -16.84 23.83
C ASP A 147 15.10 -17.31 22.57
N GLU A 148 15.69 -16.41 21.78
CA GLU A 148 16.57 -16.79 20.67
C GLU A 148 17.71 -15.76 20.56
N GLU A 149 18.86 -16.20 21.08
CA GLU A 149 20.22 -16.11 20.54
C GLU A 149 20.67 -14.82 19.84
N GLU A 150 21.76 -14.26 20.36
CA GLU A 150 22.65 -13.31 19.70
C GLU A 150 23.16 -13.88 18.36
N GLY A 151 22.42 -13.67 17.28
CA GLY A 151 22.90 -14.14 15.97
C GLY A 151 21.89 -14.05 14.84
N GLY A 152 21.63 -12.83 14.34
CA GLY A 152 21.00 -12.66 13.03
C GLY A 152 19.97 -11.54 12.98
N ALA A 153 20.39 -10.36 12.51
CA ALA A 153 19.52 -9.24 12.16
C ALA A 153 18.71 -9.55 10.88
N ALA A 154 17.85 -10.57 10.92
CA ALA A 154 16.95 -10.91 9.83
C ALA A 154 15.60 -10.23 10.09
N SER A 155 15.32 -9.20 9.29
CA SER A 155 14.02 -8.55 9.15
C SER A 155 12.90 -9.60 9.03
N ARG A 156 12.20 -9.93 10.13
CA ARG A 156 11.01 -10.81 10.08
C ARG A 156 9.90 -10.01 9.39
N GLY A 157 9.69 -10.25 8.11
CA GLY A 157 8.68 -9.58 7.28
C GLY A 157 7.28 -9.70 7.88
N LEU A 158 6.72 -8.57 8.30
CA LEU A 158 5.35 -8.48 8.80
C LEU A 158 4.44 -8.15 7.63
N CYS A 159 3.90 -9.18 6.98
CA CYS A 159 2.93 -9.01 5.91
C CYS A 159 1.54 -8.80 6.53
N MET A 160 1.15 -7.53 6.66
CA MET A 160 -0.18 -7.14 7.12
C MET A 160 -1.10 -6.80 5.97
N TYR A 161 -2.38 -7.14 6.15
CA TYR A 161 -3.40 -7.06 5.12
C TYR A 161 -4.74 -6.61 5.72
N GLU A 162 -5.32 -5.57 5.14
CA GLU A 162 -6.69 -5.14 5.36
C GLU A 162 -7.36 -4.99 3.98
N GLU A 163 -8.55 -5.54 3.80
CA GLU A 163 -9.32 -5.40 2.56
C GLU A 163 -10.75 -4.99 2.88
N THR A 164 -11.28 -4.13 2.03
CA THR A 164 -12.65 -3.63 2.09
C THR A 164 -13.21 -3.61 0.67
N ARG A 165 -14.37 -4.23 0.50
CA ARG A 165 -15.13 -4.20 -0.74
C ARG A 165 -16.32 -3.26 -0.59
N ILE A 166 -16.59 -2.49 -1.63
CA ILE A 166 -17.64 -1.46 -1.69
C ILE A 166 -18.45 -1.72 -2.96
N GLY A 167 -19.78 -1.78 -2.83
CA GLY A 167 -20.71 -2.15 -3.90
C GLY A 167 -21.73 -3.20 -3.45
N VAL A 168 -22.76 -3.41 -4.26
CA VAL A 168 -23.87 -4.33 -3.98
C VAL A 168 -23.73 -5.61 -4.80
N GLY A 169 -23.66 -6.77 -4.15
CA GLY A 169 -23.66 -8.11 -4.78
C GLY A 169 -22.36 -8.91 -4.64
N GLU A 170 -22.35 -10.13 -5.19
CA GLU A 170 -21.17 -11.02 -5.24
C GLU A 170 -20.04 -10.44 -6.11
N ALA A 171 -18.81 -10.95 -5.98
CA ALA A 171 -17.63 -10.46 -6.69
C ALA A 171 -17.86 -10.55 -8.20
N LYS A 172 -18.04 -9.41 -8.87
CA LYS A 172 -18.24 -9.36 -10.32
C LYS A 172 -16.93 -9.08 -11.03
N GLU A 173 -16.73 -9.72 -12.18
CA GLU A 173 -15.80 -9.22 -13.18
C GLU A 173 -16.16 -7.77 -13.53
N GLY A 174 -15.15 -6.90 -13.59
CA GLY A 174 -15.35 -5.47 -13.83
C GLY A 174 -15.32 -4.55 -12.60
N GLU A 175 -14.92 -5.03 -11.42
CA GLU A 175 -14.68 -4.13 -10.28
C GLU A 175 -13.40 -3.30 -10.45
N SER A 176 -13.52 -2.01 -10.09
CA SER A 176 -12.38 -1.13 -9.92
C SER A 176 -11.56 -1.57 -8.71
N LYS A 177 -10.23 -1.45 -8.78
CA LYS A 177 -9.33 -1.97 -7.74
C LYS A 177 -8.42 -0.87 -7.20
N LEU A 178 -8.40 -0.71 -5.89
CA LEU A 178 -7.43 0.11 -5.17
C LEU A 178 -6.50 -0.80 -4.37
N VAL A 179 -5.19 -0.71 -4.63
CA VAL A 179 -4.18 -1.44 -3.87
C VAL A 179 -3.20 -0.46 -3.28
N CYS A 180 -3.22 -0.31 -1.95
CA CYS A 180 -2.31 0.55 -1.20
C CYS A 180 -1.27 -0.29 -0.46
N LYS A 181 0.03 -0.07 -0.70
CA LYS A 181 1.10 -0.82 -0.03
C LYS A 181 2.10 0.12 0.63
N THR A 182 2.43 -0.15 1.89
CA THR A 182 3.64 0.34 2.54
C THR A 182 4.72 -0.73 2.48
N LEU A 183 5.90 -0.42 1.94
CA LEU A 183 6.96 -1.41 1.81
C LEU A 183 7.75 -1.56 3.10
N PHE A 184 8.12 -0.45 3.74
CA PHE A 184 8.84 -0.42 5.01
C PHE A 184 8.26 0.65 5.95
N GLY A 185 7.97 0.26 7.19
CA GLY A 185 7.40 1.12 8.24
C GLY A 185 8.23 1.16 9.52
N TRP A 186 8.50 2.35 10.06
CA TRP A 186 9.15 2.58 11.35
C TRP A 186 8.23 3.33 12.30
N LYS A 187 8.42 3.14 13.61
CA LYS A 187 7.55 3.69 14.65
C LYS A 187 7.77 5.16 14.91
N GLU A 188 9.02 5.59 15.00
CA GLU A 188 9.33 6.95 15.35
C GLU A 188 8.95 7.89 14.21
N GLU A 189 8.30 9.00 14.55
CA GLU A 189 7.88 10.03 13.62
C GLU A 189 9.04 11.00 13.33
N ILE A 190 10.11 10.45 12.75
CA ILE A 190 11.33 11.19 12.39
C ILE A 190 11.73 10.86 10.95
N SER A 191 12.79 11.50 10.45
CA SER A 191 13.30 11.19 9.10
C SER A 191 13.78 9.72 8.99
N PRO A 192 13.62 9.06 7.83
CA PRO A 192 13.88 7.62 7.67
C PRO A 192 15.26 7.14 8.17
N HIS A 193 16.35 7.81 7.80
CA HIS A 193 17.70 7.43 8.22
C HIS A 193 17.90 7.46 9.75
N LEU A 194 17.20 8.34 10.48
CA LEU A 194 17.25 8.38 11.94
C LEU A 194 16.40 7.27 12.54
N ALA A 195 15.23 6.99 11.96
CA ALA A 195 14.37 5.89 12.41
C ALA A 195 15.08 4.54 12.28
N VAL A 196 15.84 4.34 11.20
CA VAL A 196 16.72 3.17 11.03
C VAL A 196 17.74 3.07 12.18
N LYS A 197 18.44 4.16 12.49
CA LYS A 197 19.45 4.19 13.57
C LYS A 197 18.87 3.88 14.94
N ARG A 198 17.64 4.34 15.22
CA ARG A 198 16.99 4.15 16.52
C ARG A 198 16.31 2.79 16.68
N GLU A 199 15.75 2.25 15.61
CA GLU A 199 14.91 1.04 15.67
C GLU A 199 15.59 -0.22 15.14
N GLY A 200 16.82 -0.11 14.62
CA GLY A 200 17.66 -1.26 14.28
C GLY A 200 17.16 -2.09 13.08
N MET A 201 16.53 -1.44 12.10
CA MET A 201 16.04 -2.06 10.87
C MET A 201 16.64 -1.36 9.64
N PRO A 202 17.90 -1.66 9.27
CA PRO A 202 18.52 -1.08 8.08
C PRO A 202 17.86 -1.61 6.80
N VAL A 203 17.81 -0.76 5.78
CA VAL A 203 17.31 -1.11 4.44
C VAL A 203 18.24 -0.51 3.41
N GLU A 204 18.92 -1.38 2.67
CA GLU A 204 19.77 -1.01 1.54
C GLU A 204 18.93 -0.49 0.36
N ASP A 205 19.52 0.43 -0.41
CA ASP A 205 18.87 1.04 -1.58
C ASP A 205 18.48 -0.03 -2.63
N SER A 206 19.34 -1.02 -2.85
CA SER A 206 19.09 -2.14 -3.76
C SER A 206 17.87 -2.96 -3.33
N SER A 207 17.79 -3.31 -2.05
CA SER A 207 16.67 -4.07 -1.48
C SER A 207 15.34 -3.32 -1.59
N LEU A 208 15.35 -2.00 -1.34
CA LEU A 208 14.17 -1.15 -1.51
C LEU A 208 13.73 -1.10 -2.97
N ARG A 209 14.67 -0.84 -3.89
CA ARG A 209 14.40 -0.78 -5.33
C ARG A 209 13.90 -2.12 -5.88
N GLU A 210 14.45 -3.23 -5.43
CA GLU A 210 14.02 -4.56 -5.85
C GLU A 210 12.58 -4.86 -5.39
N LEU A 211 12.25 -4.57 -4.13
CA LEU A 211 10.88 -4.73 -3.63
C LEU A 211 9.88 -3.80 -4.33
N LEU A 212 10.30 -2.56 -4.61
CA LEU A 212 9.52 -1.60 -5.39
C LEU A 212 9.27 -2.12 -6.81
N ARG A 213 10.31 -2.60 -7.53
CA ARG A 213 10.17 -3.21 -8.86
C ARG A 213 9.24 -4.41 -8.84
N ARG A 214 9.39 -5.31 -7.85
CA ARG A 214 8.47 -6.45 -7.69
C ARG A 214 7.03 -5.99 -7.54
N CYS A 215 6.76 -4.95 -6.76
CA CYS A 215 5.41 -4.41 -6.59
C CYS A 215 4.87 -3.76 -7.87
N LEU A 216 5.71 -3.06 -8.64
CA LEU A 216 5.33 -2.45 -9.91
C LEU A 216 5.04 -3.48 -11.01
N GLY A 217 5.75 -4.61 -10.99
CA GLY A 217 5.55 -5.75 -11.90
C GLY A 217 4.36 -6.64 -11.55
N LEU A 218 3.64 -6.38 -10.45
CA LEU A 218 2.42 -7.12 -10.13
C LEU A 218 1.31 -6.75 -11.12
N SER A 219 0.82 -7.73 -11.87
CA SER A 219 -0.41 -7.60 -12.64
C SER A 219 -1.59 -7.36 -11.69
N LEU A 220 -2.27 -6.23 -11.86
CA LEU A 220 -3.51 -5.89 -11.16
C LEU A 220 -4.75 -6.39 -11.92
N GLY A 221 -4.54 -6.99 -13.10
CA GLY A 221 -5.54 -7.71 -13.88
C GLY A 221 -5.76 -9.12 -13.32
N GLY A 222 -7.03 -9.53 -13.22
CA GLY A 222 -7.34 -10.95 -13.01
C GLY A 222 -6.90 -11.73 -14.26
N GLY A 223 -6.41 -12.95 -14.08
CA GLY A 223 -6.07 -13.83 -15.20
C GLY A 223 -7.33 -14.21 -15.97
N GLY A 224 -7.61 -13.46 -17.02
CA GLY A 224 -8.69 -13.68 -17.96
C GLY A 224 -8.33 -12.89 -19.22
N ASP A 225 -8.23 -13.61 -20.33
CA ASP A 225 -7.99 -13.09 -21.67
C ASP A 225 -9.26 -12.36 -22.15
N ASP A 226 -9.52 -11.18 -21.58
CA ASP A 226 -10.63 -10.33 -22.00
C ASP A 226 -10.08 -9.08 -22.69
N GLY A 227 -10.52 -8.85 -23.92
CA GLY A 227 -10.07 -7.79 -24.82
C GLY A 227 -10.38 -6.36 -24.35
N GLY A 228 -10.85 -6.17 -23.11
CA GLY A 228 -11.05 -4.88 -22.47
C GLY A 228 -9.76 -4.34 -21.83
N LYS A 229 -9.22 -3.24 -22.36
CA LYS A 229 -8.03 -2.56 -21.79
C LYS A 229 -8.34 -1.99 -20.40
N LYS A 230 -8.08 -2.75 -19.34
CA LYS A 230 -8.14 -2.25 -17.95
C LYS A 230 -7.09 -1.15 -17.75
N ARG A 231 -7.53 0.07 -17.45
CA ARG A 231 -6.62 1.21 -17.23
C ARG A 231 -5.97 1.10 -15.85
N ILE A 232 -4.67 0.82 -15.80
CA ILE A 232 -3.90 0.75 -14.55
C ILE A 232 -3.13 2.05 -14.35
N TRP A 233 -3.20 2.63 -13.16
CA TRP A 233 -2.38 3.77 -12.73
C TRP A 233 -1.55 3.38 -11.51
N ARG A 234 -0.33 3.88 -11.46
CA ARG A 234 0.60 3.61 -10.34
C ARG A 234 1.17 4.91 -9.82
N VAL A 235 1.21 5.04 -8.50
CA VAL A 235 1.84 6.16 -7.79
C VAL A 235 2.82 5.62 -6.77
N ILE A 236 4.01 6.22 -6.75
CA ILE A 236 5.04 6.03 -5.74
C ILE A 236 5.13 7.32 -4.95
N GLU A 237 4.68 7.32 -3.70
CA GLU A 237 4.74 8.50 -2.84
C GLU A 237 6.03 8.50 -2.01
N THR A 238 6.80 9.59 -2.10
CA THR A 238 8.05 9.74 -1.34
C THR A 238 7.81 10.12 0.13
N ALA A 239 8.85 10.04 0.95
CA ALA A 239 8.80 10.42 2.37
C ALA A 239 9.48 11.79 2.57
N GLY A 240 8.83 12.76 3.20
CA GLY A 240 9.45 14.09 3.38
C GLY A 240 9.62 14.89 2.08
N GLY A 241 10.73 15.62 1.95
CA GLY A 241 11.06 16.48 0.80
C GLY A 241 11.88 15.77 -0.29
N VAL A 242 12.14 16.46 -1.40
CA VAL A 242 12.86 15.91 -2.58
C VAL A 242 14.23 15.33 -2.22
N ALA A 243 15.04 16.08 -1.49
CA ALA A 243 16.36 15.66 -1.04
C ALA A 243 16.36 15.16 0.42
N SER A 244 15.21 14.71 0.95
CA SER A 244 15.22 14.10 2.27
C SER A 244 15.92 12.74 2.21
N PRO A 245 16.78 12.40 3.18
CA PRO A 245 17.49 11.13 3.22
C PRO A 245 16.52 9.96 3.42
N GLY A 246 16.69 8.91 2.59
CA GLY A 246 16.02 7.62 2.72
C GLY A 246 16.58 6.79 3.89
N PRO A 247 16.16 5.53 4.04
CA PRO A 247 16.57 4.66 5.15
C PRO A 247 18.09 4.46 5.27
N SER A 248 18.79 4.33 4.13
CA SER A 248 20.25 4.20 4.03
C SER A 248 21.01 5.51 4.28
N GLY A 249 20.31 6.65 4.25
CA GLY A 249 20.92 7.99 4.24
C GLY A 249 21.08 8.59 2.83
N THR A 250 20.97 7.80 1.76
CA THR A 250 20.95 8.31 0.37
C THR A 250 19.81 9.31 0.19
N LEU A 251 20.05 10.42 -0.52
CA LEU A 251 18.98 11.38 -0.84
C LEU A 251 17.92 10.69 -1.69
N GLN A 252 16.64 10.94 -1.42
CA GLN A 252 15.59 10.23 -2.16
C GLN A 252 15.61 10.48 -3.67
N CYS A 253 15.97 11.69 -4.12
CA CYS A 253 16.16 11.97 -5.54
C CYS A 253 17.19 11.06 -6.20
N ASP A 254 18.22 10.64 -5.47
CA ASP A 254 19.24 9.72 -5.96
C ASP A 254 18.79 8.26 -5.80
N LEU A 255 18.12 7.92 -4.69
CA LEU A 255 17.56 6.59 -4.44
C LEU A 255 16.65 6.11 -5.57
N TYR A 256 15.77 7.00 -6.05
CA TYR A 256 14.80 6.70 -7.10
C TYR A 256 15.31 6.99 -8.51
N ARG A 257 16.53 7.54 -8.67
CA ARG A 257 17.16 7.66 -9.98
C ARG A 257 17.58 6.26 -10.43
N TYR A 258 17.09 5.85 -11.60
CA TYR A 258 17.61 4.65 -12.26
C TYR A 258 19.09 4.90 -12.61
N ALA A 259 19.97 4.00 -12.17
CA ALA A 259 21.31 3.85 -12.71
C ALA A 259 21.28 2.84 -13.86
#